data_AF-A0A2E5YMP2-F1
#
_entry.id   AF-A0A2E5YMP2-F1
#
_cell.length_a   1.000
_cell.length_b   1.000
_cell.length_c   1.000
_cell.angle_alpha   90.00
_cell.angle_beta   90.00
_cell.angle_gamma   90.00
#
_symmetry.space_group_name_H-M   'P 1'
#
loop_
_entity.id
_entity.type
_entity.pdbx_description
1 polymer ?
#
loop_
_entity_poly.entity_id
_entity_poly.type
_entity_poly.pdbx_seq_one_letter_code
_entity_poly.pdbx_strand_id
1 'polypeptide(L)'
;MHRKRAGRACPDTADAHRSTPVCSVCSAAIPRRDQETPMAKSSTPTTIATASGEISADQLGRTLMHEHLVIGYSGWSSHTTVPQASLEDEIAICVDRIQELQELGYRSLIDPCPNDLGRDVELAAKVAQRTGFQIILATGLYKQAEGGVPYWHFRSNFAPQVEPMAELFIQELSEGIGESGIKAGIIKVATGVGEISEYEKTILLAAAKASVETGAPITTHTDEGSLGDQQQKILTEAGVPAHRIIIGHSCGTDDHDYHMGLARGGSYLGFDRFGIDAIFPDAKRVAALARMIEAGAGDRLVVSHDSVWCWKGQPFAPGMLESFGEDAFNPTFFERKIIPQLREAGVSDEAIERLVVGNPRRFFEGEKLATLA
;
A
#
# COMPACT_ATOMS: atom_id res chain seq x y z
N MET A 1 28.01 -3.43 74.72
CA MET A 1 27.47 -4.49 75.60
C MET A 1 27.18 -5.71 74.76
N HIS A 2 27.60 -6.90 75.24
CA HIS A 2 27.39 -8.27 74.70
C HIS A 2 27.97 -8.57 73.30
N ARG A 3 29.16 -9.19 73.15
CA ARG A 3 29.57 -10.61 73.36
C ARG A 3 28.72 -11.57 72.48
N LYS A 4 29.23 -12.57 71.74
CA LYS A 4 30.53 -13.27 71.69
C LYS A 4 30.49 -14.31 70.52
N ARG A 5 31.63 -14.51 69.82
CA ARG A 5 32.33 -15.78 69.44
C ARG A 5 31.57 -16.89 68.68
N ALA A 6 32.18 -17.84 67.95
CA ALA A 6 33.49 -18.10 67.32
C ALA A 6 33.50 -19.60 66.94
N GLY A 7 34.29 -20.01 65.94
CA GLY A 7 34.82 -21.39 65.80
C GLY A 7 34.52 -22.03 64.44
N ARG A 8 35.50 -22.21 63.54
CA ARG A 8 36.49 -23.35 63.42
C ARG A 8 35.83 -24.59 62.79
N ALA A 9 36.40 -25.36 61.85
CA ALA A 9 37.71 -25.46 61.22
C ALA A 9 37.63 -26.36 59.94
N CYS A 10 38.63 -26.26 59.05
CA CYS A 10 39.05 -27.28 58.05
C CYS A 10 39.80 -28.46 58.77
N PRO A 11 40.24 -29.61 58.15
CA PRO A 11 40.70 -29.77 56.75
C PRO A 11 40.57 -31.17 56.06
N ASP A 12 41.03 -31.21 54.80
CA ASP A 12 41.79 -32.23 54.02
C ASP A 12 41.46 -33.74 53.99
N THR A 13 41.49 -34.31 52.76
CA THR A 13 42.26 -35.51 52.30
C THR A 13 41.99 -35.69 50.78
N ALA A 14 42.97 -35.54 49.88
CA ALA A 14 43.94 -36.52 49.38
C ALA A 14 43.30 -37.82 48.81
N ASP A 15 43.42 -38.13 47.51
CA ASP A 15 44.52 -38.94 46.97
C ASP A 15 44.45 -39.13 45.43
N ALA A 16 45.60 -39.44 44.83
CA ALA A 16 45.87 -39.61 43.41
C ALA A 16 45.58 -41.04 42.90
N HIS A 17 45.46 -41.22 41.58
CA HIS A 17 46.38 -42.07 40.79
C HIS A 17 45.99 -42.23 39.31
N ARG A 18 47.02 -42.17 38.46
CA ARG A 18 47.08 -42.49 37.03
C ARG A 18 46.83 -43.98 36.77
N SER A 19 46.22 -44.31 35.63
CA SER A 19 46.75 -45.31 34.65
C SER A 19 45.77 -45.57 33.49
N THR A 20 46.16 -45.22 32.26
CA THR A 20 45.87 -45.98 31.01
C THR A 20 46.80 -47.20 30.95
N PRO A 21 46.58 -48.29 30.16
CA PRO A 21 46.07 -48.27 28.77
C PRO A 21 45.34 -49.55 28.22
N VAL A 22 45.06 -49.48 26.90
CA VAL A 22 44.95 -50.55 25.86
C VAL A 22 43.59 -51.19 25.49
N CYS A 23 43.33 -51.12 24.17
CA CYS A 23 42.76 -52.11 23.23
C CYS A 23 41.25 -52.18 22.94
N SER A 24 40.87 -51.53 21.82
CA SER A 24 40.22 -52.10 20.62
C SER A 24 39.45 -53.42 20.74
N VAL A 25 38.11 -53.36 20.60
CA VAL A 25 37.35 -54.32 19.78
C VAL A 25 36.11 -53.65 19.18
N CYS A 26 35.85 -53.98 17.91
CA CYS A 26 34.78 -53.56 17.02
C CYS A 26 33.36 -53.55 17.62
N SER A 27 32.56 -52.54 17.24
CA SER A 27 31.10 -52.64 17.22
C SER A 27 30.54 -51.93 16.00
N ALA A 28 29.66 -52.65 15.29
CA ALA A 28 29.13 -52.34 13.98
C ALA A 28 28.32 -51.03 13.94
N ALA A 29 28.46 -50.29 12.85
CA ALA A 29 27.72 -49.07 12.55
C ALA A 29 26.24 -49.38 12.26
N ILE A 30 25.36 -48.71 12.99
CA ILE A 30 23.93 -48.58 12.65
C ILE A 30 23.83 -47.51 11.55
N PRO A 31 23.20 -47.78 10.38
CA PRO A 31 23.06 -46.76 9.36
C PRO A 31 22.15 -45.63 9.86
N ARG A 32 22.65 -44.39 9.78
CA ARG A 32 21.86 -43.19 10.06
C ARG A 32 20.78 -43.09 8.99
N ARG A 33 19.53 -42.95 9.44
CA ARG A 33 18.38 -42.54 8.63
C ARG A 33 18.75 -41.23 7.93
N ASP A 34 18.71 -41.22 6.60
CA ASP A 34 18.75 -40.00 5.81
C ASP A 34 17.67 -39.05 6.32
N GLN A 35 18.11 -37.87 6.76
CA GLN A 35 17.20 -36.78 7.05
C GLN A 35 16.72 -36.25 5.71
N GLU A 36 15.49 -36.60 5.34
CA GLU A 36 14.76 -35.91 4.29
C GLU A 36 14.75 -34.42 4.60
N THR A 37 15.37 -33.64 3.72
CA THR A 37 15.28 -32.18 3.68
C THR A 37 13.79 -31.79 3.69
N PRO A 38 13.32 -30.90 4.59
CA PRO A 38 11.93 -30.47 4.55
C PRO A 38 11.71 -29.74 3.22
N MET A 39 10.84 -30.28 2.36
CA MET A 39 10.29 -29.53 1.23
C MET A 39 9.74 -28.20 1.78
N ALA A 40 10.11 -27.10 1.10
CA ALA A 40 9.60 -25.77 1.38
C ALA A 40 8.09 -25.85 1.57
N LYS A 41 7.59 -25.31 2.69
CA LYS A 41 6.15 -25.18 2.91
C LYS A 41 5.59 -24.44 1.70
N SER A 42 4.74 -25.12 0.93
CA SER A 42 3.88 -24.50 -0.07
C SER A 42 3.06 -23.44 0.67
N SER A 43 3.49 -22.17 0.56
CA SER A 43 2.70 -21.05 1.05
C SER A 43 1.38 -21.07 0.31
N THR A 44 0.27 -21.12 1.04
CA THR A 44 -1.03 -20.79 0.46
C THR A 44 -0.89 -19.47 -0.29
N PRO A 45 -1.32 -19.39 -1.56
CA PRO A 45 -1.16 -18.17 -2.35
C PRO A 45 -1.85 -17.02 -1.62
N THR A 46 -1.19 -15.87 -1.52
CA THR A 46 -1.76 -14.66 -0.90
C THR A 46 -3.00 -14.27 -1.69
N THR A 47 -4.16 -14.26 -1.02
CA THR A 47 -5.43 -13.84 -1.61
C THR A 47 -5.62 -12.33 -1.47
N ILE A 48 -6.21 -11.72 -2.48
CA ILE A 48 -6.48 -10.28 -2.57
C ILE A 48 -7.98 -10.13 -2.75
N ALA A 49 -8.63 -9.39 -1.85
CA ALA A 49 -10.04 -9.06 -2.00
C ALA A 49 -10.24 -8.03 -3.12
N THR A 50 -11.24 -8.27 -3.97
CA THR A 50 -11.70 -7.37 -5.02
C THR A 50 -13.20 -7.14 -4.90
N ALA A 51 -13.74 -6.16 -5.61
CA ALA A 51 -15.17 -5.85 -5.66
C ALA A 51 -16.05 -7.01 -6.15
N SER A 52 -15.47 -8.04 -6.79
CA SER A 52 -16.18 -9.21 -7.30
C SER A 52 -15.68 -10.54 -6.70
N GLY A 53 -14.94 -10.51 -5.59
CA GLY A 53 -14.43 -11.71 -4.90
C GLY A 53 -12.92 -11.71 -4.70
N GLU A 54 -12.38 -12.80 -4.16
CA GLU A 54 -10.94 -12.94 -3.90
C GLU A 54 -10.21 -13.51 -5.12
N ILE A 55 -9.01 -12.99 -5.39
CA ILE A 55 -8.08 -13.48 -6.42
C ILE A 55 -6.72 -13.81 -5.81
N SER A 56 -5.90 -14.65 -6.45
CA SER A 56 -4.49 -14.78 -6.09
C SER A 56 -3.64 -13.71 -6.78
N ALA A 57 -2.49 -13.36 -6.20
CA ALA A 57 -1.62 -12.30 -6.72
C ALA A 57 -1.10 -12.54 -8.16
N ASP A 58 -0.99 -13.80 -8.60
CA ASP A 58 -0.63 -14.13 -9.99
C ASP A 58 -1.74 -13.79 -11.00
N GLN A 59 -2.97 -13.56 -10.55
CA GLN A 59 -4.11 -13.19 -11.40
C GLN A 59 -4.22 -11.68 -11.65
N LEU A 60 -3.46 -10.84 -10.94
CA LEU A 60 -3.50 -9.37 -11.07
C LEU A 60 -3.22 -8.90 -12.50
N GLY A 61 -2.25 -9.52 -13.19
CA GLY A 61 -1.80 -9.09 -14.50
C GLY A 61 -1.26 -7.65 -14.50
N ARG A 62 -1.47 -6.92 -15.61
CA ARG A 62 -1.18 -5.48 -15.68
C ARG A 62 -2.15 -4.73 -14.75
N THR A 63 -1.58 -3.96 -13.83
CA THR A 63 -2.27 -3.34 -12.71
C THR A 63 -1.95 -1.84 -12.63
N LEU A 64 -2.98 -1.01 -12.51
CA LEU A 64 -2.85 0.41 -12.12
C LEU A 64 -3.01 0.54 -10.60
N MET A 65 -2.03 1.12 -9.92
CA MET A 65 -1.95 1.03 -8.45
C MET A 65 -2.65 2.17 -7.69
N HIS A 66 -3.27 3.12 -8.40
CA HIS A 66 -3.96 4.28 -7.82
C HIS A 66 -4.88 4.96 -8.86
N GLU A 67 -6.14 4.55 -8.93
CA GLU A 67 -7.18 5.18 -9.75
C GLU A 67 -8.42 5.43 -8.88
N HIS A 68 -9.43 6.15 -9.37
CA HIS A 68 -10.70 6.30 -8.65
C HIS A 68 -11.87 6.21 -9.62
N LEU A 69 -12.80 5.32 -9.32
CA LEU A 69 -14.06 5.29 -10.05
C LEU A 69 -14.85 6.55 -9.73
N VAL A 70 -14.84 6.97 -8.46
CA VAL A 70 -15.61 8.10 -7.97
C VAL A 70 -14.95 8.76 -6.77
N ILE A 71 -15.02 10.09 -6.71
CA ILE A 71 -14.64 10.89 -5.54
C ILE A 71 -15.78 11.80 -5.14
N GLY A 72 -15.99 11.91 -3.83
CA GLY A 72 -16.86 12.90 -3.20
C GLY A 72 -16.26 13.40 -1.89
N TYR A 73 -15.84 14.66 -1.87
CA TYR A 73 -15.27 15.28 -0.66
C TYR A 73 -16.24 15.26 0.52
N SER A 74 -15.70 15.12 1.73
CA SER A 74 -16.53 15.01 2.94
C SER A 74 -17.59 16.12 3.01
N GLY A 75 -18.85 15.71 3.17
CA GLY A 75 -20.00 16.63 3.20
C GLY A 75 -20.63 16.94 1.85
N TRP A 76 -20.12 16.43 0.71
CA TRP A 76 -20.68 16.65 -0.63
C TRP A 76 -22.19 16.40 -0.72
N SER A 77 -22.68 15.38 0.01
CA SER A 77 -24.09 14.97 0.01
C SER A 77 -25.03 16.01 0.65
N SER A 78 -24.48 16.99 1.37
CA SER A 78 -25.24 18.13 1.92
C SER A 78 -25.55 19.19 0.86
N HIS A 79 -24.87 19.19 -0.29
CA HIS A 79 -25.06 20.14 -1.38
C HIS A 79 -26.24 19.73 -2.29
N THR A 80 -27.45 19.73 -1.72
CA THR A 80 -28.66 19.16 -2.36
C THR A 80 -29.16 19.90 -3.61
N THR A 81 -28.59 21.06 -3.94
CA THR A 81 -28.91 21.83 -5.14
C THR A 81 -28.14 21.38 -6.38
N VAL A 82 -27.08 20.57 -6.22
CA VAL A 82 -26.31 20.03 -7.34
C VAL A 82 -26.91 18.71 -7.80
N PRO A 83 -27.34 18.60 -9.07
CA PRO A 83 -27.79 17.33 -9.63
C PRO A 83 -26.68 16.29 -9.53
N GLN A 84 -27.00 15.12 -8.99
CA GLN A 84 -26.09 13.98 -8.98
C GLN A 84 -26.37 13.10 -10.20
N ALA A 85 -25.32 12.57 -10.81
CA ALA A 85 -25.45 11.53 -11.83
C ALA A 85 -26.18 10.32 -11.22
N SER A 86 -26.98 9.63 -12.04
CA SER A 86 -27.56 8.38 -11.59
C SER A 86 -26.47 7.31 -11.47
N LEU A 87 -26.68 6.32 -10.62
CA LEU A 87 -25.74 5.20 -10.49
C LEU A 87 -25.54 4.48 -11.85
N GLU A 88 -26.55 4.40 -12.71
CA GLU A 88 -26.42 3.78 -14.02
C GLU A 88 -25.54 4.61 -14.97
N ASP A 89 -25.61 5.93 -14.92
CA ASP A 89 -24.73 6.81 -15.70
C ASP A 89 -23.27 6.66 -15.26
N GLU A 90 -23.02 6.60 -13.94
CA GLU A 90 -21.68 6.40 -13.38
C GLU A 90 -21.12 5.02 -13.74
N ILE A 91 -21.96 3.97 -13.71
CA ILE A 91 -21.58 2.64 -14.17
C ILE A 91 -21.17 2.69 -15.64
N ALA A 92 -21.96 3.35 -16.50
CA ALA A 92 -21.65 3.44 -17.93
C ALA A 92 -20.29 4.11 -18.16
N ILE A 93 -20.04 5.25 -17.50
CA ILE A 93 -18.74 5.96 -17.57
C ILE A 93 -17.59 5.03 -17.13
N CYS A 94 -17.72 4.37 -15.98
CA CYS A 94 -16.67 3.51 -15.47
C CYS A 94 -16.43 2.27 -16.35
N VAL A 95 -17.50 1.69 -16.91
CA VAL A 95 -17.41 0.56 -17.86
C VAL A 95 -16.64 0.97 -19.10
N ASP A 96 -16.94 2.12 -19.69
CA ASP A 96 -16.24 2.62 -20.88
C ASP A 96 -14.73 2.80 -20.59
N ARG A 97 -14.37 3.42 -19.47
CA ARG A 97 -12.96 3.59 -19.05
C ARG A 97 -12.24 2.26 -18.80
N ILE A 98 -12.93 1.29 -18.20
CA ILE A 98 -12.35 -0.04 -18.00
C ILE A 98 -12.16 -0.78 -19.33
N GLN A 99 -13.06 -0.61 -20.30
CA GLN A 99 -12.89 -1.23 -21.62
C GLN A 99 -11.67 -0.64 -22.34
N GLU A 100 -11.45 0.68 -22.28
CA GLU A 100 -10.22 1.33 -22.78
C GLU A 100 -8.95 0.69 -22.16
N LEU A 101 -8.98 0.42 -20.85
CA LEU A 101 -7.88 -0.25 -20.13
C LEU A 101 -7.70 -1.72 -20.55
N GLN A 102 -8.80 -2.46 -20.72
CA GLN A 102 -8.77 -3.86 -21.14
C GLN A 102 -8.20 -4.03 -22.56
N GLU A 103 -8.48 -3.08 -23.47
CA GLU A 103 -7.89 -3.04 -24.81
C GLU A 103 -6.36 -2.90 -24.77
N LEU A 104 -5.84 -2.25 -23.72
CA LEU A 104 -4.40 -2.12 -23.45
C LEU A 104 -3.83 -3.29 -22.63
N GLY A 105 -4.65 -4.29 -22.30
CA GLY A 105 -4.25 -5.49 -21.58
C GLY A 105 -4.22 -5.37 -20.06
N TYR A 106 -4.71 -4.26 -19.49
CA TYR A 106 -4.94 -4.17 -18.05
C TYR A 106 -6.02 -5.14 -17.60
N ARG A 107 -5.85 -5.66 -16.39
CA ARG A 107 -6.80 -6.60 -15.77
C ARG A 107 -7.28 -6.14 -14.42
N SER A 108 -6.48 -5.30 -13.75
CA SER A 108 -6.76 -4.85 -12.41
C SER A 108 -6.41 -3.38 -12.20
N LEU A 109 -7.08 -2.78 -11.21
CA LEU A 109 -6.70 -1.51 -10.63
C LEU A 109 -6.97 -1.50 -9.13
N ILE A 110 -6.29 -0.61 -8.41
CA ILE A 110 -6.65 -0.22 -7.06
C ILE A 110 -7.51 1.05 -7.16
N ASP A 111 -8.68 1.01 -6.53
CA ASP A 111 -9.45 2.21 -6.17
C ASP A 111 -9.20 2.48 -4.68
N PRO A 112 -8.23 3.36 -4.35
CA PRO A 112 -7.88 3.63 -2.97
C PRO A 112 -8.72 4.76 -2.38
N CYS A 113 -9.94 4.98 -2.86
CA CYS A 113 -10.87 5.93 -2.26
C CYS A 113 -11.24 5.48 -0.83
N PRO A 114 -10.82 6.21 0.23
CA PRO A 114 -11.12 5.85 1.61
C PRO A 114 -12.59 6.09 1.96
N ASN A 115 -13.00 5.65 3.15
CA ASN A 115 -14.39 5.70 3.61
C ASN A 115 -14.99 7.11 3.55
N ASP A 116 -14.20 8.13 3.87
CA ASP A 116 -14.62 9.53 4.01
C ASP A 116 -14.41 10.40 2.76
N LEU A 117 -14.07 9.79 1.62
CA LEU A 117 -13.83 10.50 0.35
C LEU A 117 -14.82 10.07 -0.76
N GLY A 118 -15.96 9.49 -0.38
CA GLY A 118 -17.06 9.20 -1.29
C GLY A 118 -17.00 7.83 -1.97
N ARG A 119 -16.24 6.88 -1.40
CA ARG A 119 -16.17 5.49 -1.86
C ARG A 119 -17.55 4.89 -2.10
N ASP A 120 -17.77 4.32 -3.29
CA ASP A 120 -19.02 3.67 -3.69
C ASP A 120 -18.79 2.19 -4.04
N VAL A 121 -19.08 1.32 -3.07
CA VAL A 121 -18.89 -0.14 -3.21
C VAL A 121 -19.89 -0.76 -4.17
N GLU A 122 -21.10 -0.21 -4.27
CA GLU A 122 -22.13 -0.73 -5.19
C GLU A 122 -21.74 -0.44 -6.64
N LEU A 123 -21.25 0.78 -6.92
CA LEU A 123 -20.69 1.15 -8.21
C LEU A 123 -19.56 0.18 -8.60
N ALA A 124 -18.55 0.02 -7.74
CA ALA A 124 -17.42 -0.85 -8.00
C ALA A 124 -17.84 -2.32 -8.27
N ALA A 125 -18.78 -2.85 -7.48
CA ALA A 125 -19.29 -4.21 -7.65
C ALA A 125 -20.00 -4.39 -9.00
N LYS A 126 -20.87 -3.44 -9.38
CA LYS A 126 -21.61 -3.51 -10.64
C LYS A 126 -20.68 -3.35 -11.84
N VAL A 127 -19.70 -2.46 -11.76
CA VAL A 127 -18.68 -2.28 -12.80
C VAL A 127 -17.83 -3.53 -12.96
N ALA A 128 -17.33 -4.11 -11.85
CA ALA A 128 -16.57 -5.36 -11.88
C ALA A 128 -17.38 -6.53 -12.45
N GLN A 129 -18.66 -6.67 -12.08
CA GLN A 129 -19.54 -7.72 -12.62
C GLN A 129 -19.80 -7.57 -14.11
N ARG A 130 -19.96 -6.34 -14.63
CA ARG A 130 -20.22 -6.09 -16.06
C ARG A 130 -18.99 -6.30 -16.93
N THR A 131 -17.79 -6.02 -16.41
CA THR A 131 -16.55 -6.00 -17.19
C THR A 131 -15.66 -7.22 -16.96
N GLY A 132 -15.84 -7.92 -15.84
CA GLY A 132 -14.90 -8.94 -15.35
C GLY A 132 -13.56 -8.37 -14.88
N PHE A 133 -13.44 -7.04 -14.75
CA PHE A 133 -12.23 -6.37 -14.31
C PHE A 133 -12.06 -6.45 -12.80
N GLN A 134 -10.81 -6.58 -12.34
CA GLN A 134 -10.50 -6.75 -10.93
C GLN A 134 -10.29 -5.37 -10.28
N ILE A 135 -11.20 -4.98 -9.39
CA ILE A 135 -11.17 -3.68 -8.71
C ILE A 135 -10.88 -3.91 -7.23
N ILE A 136 -9.72 -3.46 -6.76
CA ILE A 136 -9.29 -3.60 -5.37
C ILE A 136 -9.70 -2.33 -4.62
N LEU A 137 -10.65 -2.46 -3.68
CA LEU A 137 -11.16 -1.34 -2.90
C LEU A 137 -10.30 -1.11 -1.65
N ALA A 138 -10.19 0.14 -1.23
CA ALA A 138 -9.57 0.49 0.05
C ALA A 138 -10.58 0.62 1.20
N THR A 139 -10.10 0.32 2.41
CA THR A 139 -10.59 0.94 3.65
C THR A 139 -9.72 2.15 3.98
N GLY A 140 -10.00 2.86 5.06
CA GLY A 140 -9.16 3.95 5.53
C GLY A 140 -9.87 5.30 5.67
N LEU A 141 -9.08 6.33 5.95
CA LEU A 141 -9.52 7.72 6.13
C LEU A 141 -8.54 8.69 5.47
N TYR A 142 -9.06 9.81 4.99
CA TYR A 142 -8.28 10.82 4.27
C TYR A 142 -7.67 11.88 5.21
N LYS A 143 -6.99 12.88 4.63
CA LYS A 143 -6.19 13.88 5.37
C LYS A 143 -7.06 14.89 6.08
N GLN A 144 -6.48 15.66 7.00
CA GLN A 144 -7.27 16.53 7.89
C GLN A 144 -8.12 17.58 7.14
N ALA A 145 -7.58 18.15 6.06
CA ALA A 145 -8.24 19.25 5.36
C ALA A 145 -9.48 18.83 4.54
N GLU A 146 -9.53 17.57 4.11
CA GLU A 146 -10.45 17.11 3.06
C GLU A 146 -11.20 15.81 3.41
N GLY A 147 -10.85 15.16 4.52
CA GLY A 147 -11.49 13.95 5.02
C GLY A 147 -12.62 14.20 6.04
N GLY A 148 -13.08 13.12 6.66
CA GLY A 148 -14.19 13.05 7.61
C GLY A 148 -13.88 13.58 9.01
N VAL A 149 -12.97 14.54 9.14
CA VAL A 149 -12.50 15.09 10.42
C VAL A 149 -13.62 15.56 11.34
N PRO A 150 -14.69 16.24 10.88
CA PRO A 150 -15.72 16.72 11.80
C PRO A 150 -16.34 15.63 12.68
N TYR A 151 -16.60 14.44 12.11
CA TYR A 151 -17.13 13.30 12.86
C TYR A 151 -16.11 12.77 13.87
N TRP A 152 -14.89 12.50 13.43
CA TRP A 152 -13.83 11.94 14.28
C TRP A 152 -13.37 12.92 15.37
N HIS A 153 -13.38 14.22 15.08
CA HIS A 153 -13.15 15.28 16.05
C HIS A 153 -14.23 15.30 17.12
N PHE A 154 -15.52 15.27 16.75
CA PHE A 154 -16.61 15.20 17.73
C PHE A 154 -16.48 13.95 18.61
N ARG A 155 -16.20 12.80 17.99
CA ARG A 155 -16.03 11.52 18.68
C ARG A 155 -14.82 11.50 19.63
N SER A 156 -13.77 12.26 19.31
CA SER A 156 -12.55 12.38 20.15
C SER A 156 -12.81 12.97 21.54
N ASN A 157 -13.91 13.70 21.74
CA ASN A 157 -14.30 14.22 23.04
C ASN A 157 -14.69 13.12 24.04
N PHE A 158 -14.94 11.89 23.58
CA PHE A 158 -15.46 10.80 24.40
C PHE A 158 -14.46 9.65 24.61
N ALA A 159 -13.47 9.48 23.71
CA ALA A 159 -12.45 8.44 23.81
C ALA A 159 -11.26 8.71 22.86
N PRO A 160 -10.09 8.07 23.05
CA PRO A 160 -9.06 7.96 22.02
C PRO A 160 -9.61 7.35 20.71
N GLN A 161 -9.03 7.75 19.58
CA GLN A 161 -9.59 7.41 18.26
C GLN A 161 -8.85 6.29 17.52
N VAL A 162 -7.62 5.92 17.93
CA VAL A 162 -6.81 4.90 17.24
C VAL A 162 -7.53 3.55 17.20
N GLU A 163 -7.98 3.04 18.35
CA GLU A 163 -8.67 1.75 18.45
C GLU A 163 -9.91 1.66 17.55
N PRO A 164 -10.87 2.61 17.63
CA PRO A 164 -12.09 2.52 16.83
C PRO A 164 -11.89 2.80 15.34
N MET A 165 -10.91 3.61 14.95
CA MET A 165 -10.52 3.72 13.55
C MET A 165 -9.92 2.40 13.05
N ALA A 166 -9.08 1.75 13.86
CA ALA A 166 -8.51 0.45 13.51
C ALA A 166 -9.58 -0.65 13.45
N GLU A 167 -10.53 -0.68 14.39
CA GLU A 167 -11.67 -1.61 14.39
C GLU A 167 -12.49 -1.48 13.10
N LEU A 168 -12.78 -0.25 12.66
CA LEU A 168 -13.42 0.00 11.36
C LEU A 168 -12.62 -0.62 10.21
N PHE A 169 -11.32 -0.36 10.14
CA PHE A 169 -10.47 -0.87 9.05
C PHE A 169 -10.39 -2.40 9.07
N ILE A 170 -10.19 -3.00 10.24
CA ILE A 170 -10.11 -4.45 10.43
C ILE A 170 -11.42 -5.11 10.01
N GLN A 171 -12.57 -4.56 10.41
CA GLN A 171 -13.87 -5.09 10.02
C GLN A 171 -14.05 -5.05 8.50
N GLU A 172 -13.72 -3.94 7.84
CA GLU A 172 -13.85 -3.83 6.38
C GLU A 172 -12.89 -4.76 5.62
N LEU A 173 -11.73 -5.07 6.18
CA LEU A 173 -10.74 -5.99 5.60
C LEU A 173 -11.10 -7.47 5.83
N SER A 174 -11.77 -7.80 6.93
CA SER A 174 -11.99 -9.20 7.34
C SER A 174 -13.42 -9.70 7.12
N GLU A 175 -14.41 -8.82 7.27
CA GLU A 175 -15.83 -9.16 7.22
C GLU A 175 -16.54 -8.54 6.00
N GLY A 176 -16.24 -7.27 5.72
CA GLY A 176 -16.80 -6.55 4.56
C GLY A 176 -17.09 -5.08 4.85
N ILE A 177 -17.23 -4.29 3.79
CA ILE A 177 -17.55 -2.86 3.86
C ILE A 177 -19.04 -2.68 4.11
N GLY A 178 -19.39 -2.13 5.27
CA GLY A 178 -20.78 -1.97 5.67
C GLY A 178 -21.53 -3.31 5.62
N GLU A 179 -22.71 -3.32 4.99
CA GLU A 179 -23.53 -4.53 4.84
C GLU A 179 -23.28 -5.27 3.50
N SER A 180 -22.29 -4.84 2.70
CA SER A 180 -22.09 -5.36 1.35
C SER A 180 -21.54 -6.79 1.28
N GLY A 181 -20.84 -7.23 2.33
CA GLY A 181 -20.04 -8.46 2.31
C GLY A 181 -18.80 -8.41 1.39
N ILE A 182 -18.54 -7.28 0.73
CA ILE A 182 -17.35 -7.05 -0.11
C ILE A 182 -16.24 -6.50 0.78
N LYS A 183 -15.11 -7.20 0.83
CA LYS A 183 -13.96 -6.79 1.66
C LYS A 183 -13.08 -5.78 0.94
N ALA A 184 -12.48 -4.87 1.70
CA ALA A 184 -11.35 -4.07 1.22
C ALA A 184 -10.11 -4.96 1.03
N GLY A 185 -9.28 -4.63 0.04
CA GLY A 185 -8.00 -5.32 -0.22
C GLY A 185 -6.76 -4.54 0.20
N ILE A 186 -6.92 -3.26 0.57
CA ILE A 186 -5.82 -2.36 0.96
C ILE A 186 -6.32 -1.28 1.94
N ILE A 187 -5.40 -0.67 2.68
CA ILE A 187 -5.69 0.48 3.56
C ILE A 187 -5.17 1.76 2.90
N LYS A 188 -6.00 2.82 2.85
CA LYS A 188 -5.62 4.17 2.44
C LYS A 188 -5.52 5.11 3.65
N VAL A 189 -4.44 5.87 3.73
CA VAL A 189 -4.27 6.96 4.71
C VAL A 189 -3.56 8.14 4.05
N ALA A 190 -3.67 9.34 4.62
CA ALA A 190 -3.21 10.55 3.95
C ALA A 190 -2.62 11.57 4.91
N THR A 191 -1.65 12.36 4.44
CA THR A 191 -1.18 13.55 5.14
C THR A 191 -1.22 14.76 4.21
N GLY A 192 -1.44 15.93 4.78
CA GLY A 192 -1.30 17.19 4.07
C GLY A 192 0.17 17.62 3.89
N VAL A 193 0.37 18.94 3.78
CA VAL A 193 1.69 19.59 3.70
C VAL A 193 2.17 20.14 5.04
N GLY A 194 3.47 20.38 5.16
CA GLY A 194 4.08 21.10 6.27
C GLY A 194 4.35 20.23 7.50
N GLU A 195 3.31 19.79 8.19
CA GLU A 195 3.41 18.89 9.35
C GLU A 195 2.29 17.85 9.35
N ILE A 196 2.60 16.64 9.82
CA ILE A 196 1.58 15.60 10.06
C ILE A 196 0.78 16.04 11.28
N SER A 197 -0.51 16.31 11.09
CA SER A 197 -1.38 16.73 12.19
C SER A 197 -1.63 15.59 13.19
N GLU A 198 -2.14 15.90 14.39
CA GLU A 198 -2.50 14.86 15.36
C GLU A 198 -3.60 13.92 14.84
N TYR A 199 -4.54 14.44 14.03
CA TYR A 199 -5.54 13.60 13.35
C TYR A 199 -4.86 12.66 12.35
N GLU A 200 -3.97 13.19 11.52
CA GLU A 200 -3.26 12.40 10.50
C GLU A 200 -2.33 11.35 11.12
N LYS A 201 -1.67 11.69 12.22
CA LYS A 201 -0.90 10.73 13.02
C LYS A 201 -1.80 9.64 13.60
N THR A 202 -2.99 9.99 14.07
CA THR A 202 -3.97 9.03 14.60
C THR A 202 -4.43 8.05 13.52
N ILE A 203 -4.75 8.51 12.30
CA ILE A 203 -5.14 7.62 11.20
C ILE A 203 -3.98 6.72 10.75
N LEU A 204 -2.73 7.23 10.75
CA LEU A 204 -1.53 6.42 10.44
C LEU A 204 -1.36 5.29 11.45
N LEU A 205 -1.50 5.57 12.75
CA LEU A 205 -1.41 4.56 13.81
C LEU A 205 -2.54 3.53 13.74
N ALA A 206 -3.76 3.97 13.41
CA ALA A 206 -4.90 3.07 13.21
C ALA A 206 -4.68 2.14 12.01
N ALA A 207 -4.18 2.67 10.90
CA ALA A 207 -3.81 1.89 9.73
C ALA A 207 -2.67 0.90 10.01
N ALA A 208 -1.66 1.31 10.78
CA ALA A 208 -0.59 0.42 11.20
C ALA A 208 -1.12 -0.77 12.01
N LYS A 209 -1.99 -0.50 13.00
CA LYS A 209 -2.63 -1.55 13.80
C LYS A 209 -3.43 -2.52 12.92
N ALA A 210 -4.28 -2.00 12.03
CA ALA A 210 -5.08 -2.81 11.12
C ALA A 210 -4.20 -3.66 10.17
N SER A 211 -3.12 -3.08 9.63
CA SER A 211 -2.17 -3.77 8.76
C SER A 211 -1.43 -4.89 9.48
N VAL A 212 -0.96 -4.65 10.71
CA VAL A 212 -0.29 -5.68 11.53
C VAL A 212 -1.24 -6.82 11.88
N GLU A 213 -2.50 -6.51 12.19
CA GLU A 213 -3.50 -7.51 12.60
C GLU A 213 -4.01 -8.37 11.44
N THR A 214 -4.30 -7.75 10.29
CA THR A 214 -4.90 -8.42 9.13
C THR A 214 -3.88 -8.87 8.10
N GLY A 215 -2.67 -8.33 8.16
CA GLY A 215 -1.66 -8.46 7.11
C GLY A 215 -1.89 -7.55 5.91
N ALA A 216 -2.97 -6.74 5.83
CA ALA A 216 -3.28 -5.92 4.66
C ALA A 216 -2.22 -4.86 4.33
N PRO A 217 -1.95 -4.56 3.05
CA PRO A 217 -1.00 -3.53 2.68
C PRO A 217 -1.57 -2.12 2.92
N ILE A 218 -0.67 -1.13 2.95
CA ILE A 218 -1.03 0.29 3.07
C ILE A 218 -0.56 1.02 1.80
N THR A 219 -1.43 1.85 1.22
CA THR A 219 -1.05 2.89 0.28
C THR A 219 -1.37 4.24 0.90
N THR A 220 -0.45 5.19 0.84
CA THR A 220 -0.65 6.52 1.44
C THR A 220 -1.02 7.56 0.41
N HIS A 221 -1.31 8.77 0.86
CA HIS A 221 -1.37 9.98 0.08
C HIS A 221 -0.39 10.97 0.71
N THR A 222 0.37 11.66 -0.12
CA THR A 222 1.16 12.83 0.27
C THR A 222 0.70 14.02 -0.57
N ASP A 223 0.51 15.19 0.05
CA ASP A 223 0.48 16.43 -0.73
C ASP A 223 1.90 16.78 -1.17
N GLU A 224 2.04 17.20 -2.44
CA GLU A 224 3.29 17.68 -3.04
C GLU A 224 4.47 16.66 -3.01
N GLY A 225 4.22 15.38 -2.75
CA GLY A 225 5.30 14.41 -2.56
C GLY A 225 6.15 14.70 -1.32
N SER A 226 5.52 15.18 -0.25
CA SER A 226 6.19 15.58 1.00
C SER A 226 5.80 14.67 2.18
N LEU A 227 6.57 14.72 3.28
CA LEU A 227 6.31 14.01 4.55
C LEU A 227 6.24 12.47 4.49
N GLY A 228 6.39 11.85 3.31
CA GLY A 228 6.40 10.40 3.17
C GLY A 228 7.47 9.68 4.00
N ASP A 229 8.58 10.34 4.33
CA ASP A 229 9.62 9.81 5.23
C ASP A 229 9.11 9.70 6.67
N GLN A 230 8.31 10.67 7.10
CA GLN A 230 7.64 10.66 8.39
C GLN A 230 6.50 9.64 8.42
N GLN A 231 5.71 9.53 7.34
CA GLN A 231 4.70 8.47 7.20
C GLN A 231 5.34 7.08 7.31
N GLN A 232 6.40 6.83 6.52
CA GLN A 232 7.16 5.58 6.55
C GLN A 232 7.67 5.29 7.96
N LYS A 233 8.28 6.28 8.62
CA LYS A 233 8.78 6.13 9.99
C LYS A 233 7.68 5.77 10.97
N ILE A 234 6.57 6.52 11.00
CA ILE A 234 5.45 6.27 11.92
C ILE A 234 4.88 4.86 11.73
N LEU A 235 4.62 4.46 10.49
CA LEU A 235 4.07 3.15 10.17
C LEU A 235 5.03 2.02 10.52
N THR A 236 6.32 2.17 10.22
CA THR A 236 7.34 1.14 10.50
C THR A 236 7.67 1.02 11.98
N GLU A 237 7.75 2.13 12.72
CA GLU A 237 7.89 2.13 14.19
C GLU A 237 6.67 1.50 14.87
N ALA A 238 5.48 1.62 14.27
CA ALA A 238 4.26 0.94 14.70
C ALA A 238 4.17 -0.54 14.27
N GLY A 239 5.21 -1.07 13.59
CA GLY A 239 5.35 -2.49 13.29
C GLY A 239 4.97 -2.91 11.87
N VAL A 240 4.56 -2.00 11.00
CA VAL A 240 4.26 -2.32 9.59
C VAL A 240 5.57 -2.58 8.84
N PRO A 241 5.74 -3.73 8.17
CA PRO A 241 6.93 -3.95 7.34
C PRO A 241 6.97 -2.94 6.18
N ALA A 242 8.11 -2.27 5.97
CA ALA A 242 8.21 -1.19 4.98
C ALA A 242 7.79 -1.59 3.56
N HIS A 243 8.08 -2.83 3.15
CA HIS A 243 7.71 -3.39 1.84
C HIS A 243 6.18 -3.65 1.69
N ARG A 244 5.38 -3.37 2.72
CA ARG A 244 3.91 -3.38 2.69
C ARG A 244 3.31 -1.97 2.59
N ILE A 245 4.15 -0.95 2.41
CA ILE A 245 3.76 0.45 2.34
C ILE A 245 4.10 1.03 0.97
N ILE A 246 3.12 1.62 0.29
CA ILE A 246 3.32 2.54 -0.82
C ILE A 246 3.21 3.97 -0.29
N ILE A 247 4.25 4.78 -0.51
CA ILE A 247 4.19 6.24 -0.32
C ILE A 247 3.60 6.86 -1.58
N GLY A 248 2.30 7.16 -1.56
CA GLY A 248 1.57 7.69 -2.71
C GLY A 248 1.99 9.11 -3.07
N HIS A 249 1.80 9.49 -4.33
CA HIS A 249 2.16 10.81 -4.87
C HIS A 249 3.62 11.22 -4.67
N SER A 250 4.53 10.24 -4.56
CA SER A 250 5.97 10.50 -4.55
C SER A 250 6.41 11.28 -5.81
N CYS A 251 5.67 11.17 -6.91
CA CYS A 251 5.86 11.97 -8.13
C CYS A 251 5.34 13.43 -8.08
N GLY A 252 4.92 13.93 -6.91
CA GLY A 252 4.66 15.35 -6.67
C GLY A 252 5.92 16.21 -6.58
N THR A 253 7.09 15.57 -6.55
CA THR A 253 8.42 16.19 -6.53
C THR A 253 9.38 15.43 -7.45
N ASP A 254 10.46 16.09 -7.89
CA ASP A 254 11.60 15.51 -8.61
C ASP A 254 12.87 15.40 -7.75
N ASP A 255 12.72 15.52 -6.43
CA ASP A 255 13.79 15.34 -5.45
C ASP A 255 14.22 13.87 -5.35
N HIS A 256 15.37 13.58 -5.94
CA HIS A 256 15.92 12.24 -5.98
C HIS A 256 16.43 11.75 -4.62
N ASP A 257 16.94 12.64 -3.76
CA ASP A 257 17.45 12.24 -2.45
C ASP A 257 16.29 11.84 -1.53
N TYR A 258 15.17 12.58 -1.63
CA TYR A 258 13.92 12.20 -0.99
C TYR A 258 13.43 10.82 -1.46
N HIS A 259 13.34 10.60 -2.78
CA HIS A 259 12.90 9.31 -3.33
C HIS A 259 13.81 8.15 -2.90
N MET A 260 15.14 8.34 -2.97
CA MET A 260 16.10 7.31 -2.56
C MET A 260 16.09 7.07 -1.05
N GLY A 261 15.79 8.09 -0.24
CA GLY A 261 15.56 7.93 1.20
C GLY A 261 14.42 6.97 1.50
N LEU A 262 13.25 7.20 0.88
CA LEU A 262 12.08 6.31 1.00
C LEU A 262 12.38 4.89 0.50
N ALA A 263 13.03 4.80 -0.67
CA ALA A 263 13.39 3.53 -1.28
C ALA A 263 14.34 2.72 -0.41
N ARG A 264 15.39 3.34 0.16
CA ARG A 264 16.31 2.69 1.11
C ARG A 264 15.62 2.30 2.42
N GLY A 265 14.64 3.09 2.86
CA GLY A 265 13.74 2.74 3.97
C GLY A 265 12.86 1.52 3.70
N GLY A 266 12.76 1.08 2.44
CA GLY A 266 12.15 -0.18 2.04
C GLY A 266 10.69 -0.09 1.58
N SER A 267 10.12 1.11 1.48
CA SER A 267 8.78 1.32 0.95
C SER A 267 8.76 1.38 -0.57
N TYR A 268 7.58 1.13 -1.13
CA TYR A 268 7.27 1.42 -2.52
C TYR A 268 6.96 2.91 -2.69
N LEU A 269 7.21 3.45 -3.87
CA LEU A 269 6.91 4.83 -4.22
C LEU A 269 5.85 4.88 -5.33
N GLY A 270 4.80 5.67 -5.10
CA GLY A 270 3.75 5.95 -6.08
C GLY A 270 4.16 7.03 -7.06
N PHE A 271 4.47 6.63 -8.30
CA PHE A 271 4.53 7.52 -9.46
C PHE A 271 3.18 7.49 -10.17
N ASP A 272 2.19 8.05 -9.49
CA ASP A 272 0.79 7.71 -9.66
C ASP A 272 -0.09 8.87 -10.12
N ARG A 273 0.48 9.95 -10.67
CA ARG A 273 -0.27 11.13 -11.16
C ARG A 273 0.05 11.51 -12.61
N PHE A 274 0.48 10.54 -13.42
CA PHE A 274 0.78 10.82 -14.83
C PHE A 274 -0.46 11.38 -15.55
N GLY A 275 -0.28 12.43 -16.35
CA GLY A 275 -1.35 13.14 -17.06
C GLY A 275 -1.86 14.38 -16.32
N ILE A 276 -1.65 14.48 -15.00
CA ILE A 276 -2.03 15.66 -14.21
C ILE A 276 -0.84 16.66 -14.20
N ASP A 277 -0.49 17.15 -15.39
CA ASP A 277 0.68 18.03 -15.63
C ASP A 277 0.59 19.36 -14.86
N ALA A 278 -0.65 19.86 -14.67
CA ALA A 278 -0.92 21.11 -13.95
C ALA A 278 -0.51 21.07 -12.46
N ILE A 279 -0.45 19.88 -11.84
CA ILE A 279 0.05 19.71 -10.46
C ILE A 279 1.57 19.66 -10.46
N PHE A 280 2.15 18.82 -11.32
CA PHE A 280 3.58 18.68 -11.47
C PHE A 280 3.90 18.20 -12.89
N PRO A 281 4.91 18.76 -13.59
CA PRO A 281 5.13 18.43 -15.00
C PRO A 281 5.47 16.95 -15.23
N ASP A 282 4.83 16.31 -16.21
CA ASP A 282 5.06 14.88 -16.52
C ASP A 282 6.48 14.62 -16.99
N ALA A 283 7.10 15.55 -17.73
CA ALA A 283 8.51 15.44 -18.12
C ALA A 283 9.43 15.29 -16.90
N LYS A 284 9.12 15.97 -15.79
CA LYS A 284 9.85 15.82 -14.52
C LYS A 284 9.54 14.49 -13.85
N ARG A 285 8.28 14.03 -13.85
CA ARG A 285 7.89 12.70 -13.33
C ARG A 285 8.63 11.58 -14.06
N VAL A 286 8.67 11.63 -15.39
CA VAL A 286 9.39 10.66 -16.24
C VAL A 286 10.88 10.66 -15.92
N ALA A 287 11.51 11.84 -15.86
CA ALA A 287 12.92 11.95 -15.53
C ALA A 287 13.24 11.43 -14.11
N ALA A 288 12.39 11.70 -13.13
CA ALA A 288 12.54 11.18 -11.77
C ALA A 288 12.36 9.65 -11.71
N LEU A 289 11.35 9.11 -12.38
CA LEU A 289 11.10 7.66 -12.48
C LEU A 289 12.29 6.94 -13.15
N ALA A 290 12.78 7.45 -14.28
CA ALA A 290 13.94 6.89 -14.97
C ALA A 290 15.21 6.91 -14.09
N ARG A 291 15.48 8.02 -13.39
CA ARG A 291 16.61 8.13 -12.45
C ARG A 291 16.50 7.13 -11.30
N MET A 292 15.31 6.88 -10.76
CA MET A 292 15.10 5.86 -9.71
C MET A 292 15.37 4.44 -10.22
N ILE A 293 14.96 4.14 -11.45
CA ILE A 293 15.25 2.85 -12.09
C ILE A 293 16.76 2.69 -12.30
N GLU A 294 17.43 3.71 -12.84
CA GLU A 294 18.88 3.73 -13.03
C GLU A 294 19.66 3.57 -11.72
N ALA A 295 19.18 4.18 -10.64
CA ALA A 295 19.74 4.05 -9.29
C ALA A 295 19.49 2.69 -8.63
N GLY A 296 18.82 1.75 -9.32
CA GLY A 296 18.59 0.38 -8.84
C GLY A 296 17.33 0.21 -7.98
N ALA A 297 16.49 1.24 -7.85
CA ALA A 297 15.26 1.20 -7.05
C ALA A 297 14.01 0.81 -7.88
N GLY A 298 14.17 0.36 -9.12
CA GLY A 298 13.05 0.02 -10.02
C GLY A 298 12.14 -1.11 -9.54
N ASP A 299 12.54 -1.88 -8.52
CA ASP A 299 11.77 -2.98 -7.94
C ASP A 299 10.72 -2.55 -6.91
N ARG A 300 10.66 -1.25 -6.59
CA ARG A 300 9.74 -0.67 -5.62
C ARG A 300 9.04 0.58 -6.12
N LEU A 301 8.87 0.68 -7.44
CA LEU A 301 8.15 1.76 -8.09
C LEU A 301 6.84 1.22 -8.63
N VAL A 302 5.75 1.93 -8.37
CA VAL A 302 4.43 1.64 -8.95
C VAL A 302 3.91 2.86 -9.66
N VAL A 303 3.09 2.64 -10.69
CA VAL A 303 2.59 3.70 -11.56
C VAL A 303 1.07 3.71 -11.63
N SER A 304 0.53 4.89 -11.90
CA SER A 304 -0.90 5.16 -12.10
C SER A 304 -1.13 6.60 -12.55
N HIS A 305 -2.39 7.03 -12.57
CA HIS A 305 -2.79 8.36 -12.99
C HIS A 305 -3.49 9.17 -11.90
N ASP A 306 -3.98 8.54 -10.82
CA ASP A 306 -4.87 9.17 -9.84
C ASP A 306 -6.12 9.72 -10.58
N SER A 307 -6.55 8.97 -11.60
CA SER A 307 -7.66 9.37 -12.46
C SER A 307 -8.94 9.33 -11.65
N VAL A 308 -9.80 10.33 -11.79
CA VAL A 308 -11.13 10.34 -11.18
C VAL A 308 -12.18 10.42 -12.27
N TRP A 309 -12.98 9.36 -12.43
CA TRP A 309 -13.92 9.26 -13.54
C TRP A 309 -15.28 9.91 -13.24
N CYS A 310 -15.71 9.86 -11.98
CA CYS A 310 -16.96 10.44 -11.50
C CYS A 310 -16.71 11.38 -10.31
N TRP A 311 -17.31 12.57 -10.32
CA TRP A 311 -17.18 13.56 -9.25
C TRP A 311 -18.54 13.85 -8.60
N LYS A 312 -18.69 13.47 -7.33
CA LYS A 312 -19.88 13.77 -6.53
C LYS A 312 -19.86 15.22 -6.05
N GLY A 313 -21.02 15.87 -6.07
CA GLY A 313 -21.18 17.23 -5.53
C GLY A 313 -20.59 18.38 -6.36
N GLN A 314 -20.03 18.11 -7.54
CA GLN A 314 -19.40 19.10 -8.45
C GLN A 314 -18.43 20.06 -7.71
N PRO A 315 -17.30 19.56 -7.19
CA PRO A 315 -16.39 20.36 -6.37
C PRO A 315 -15.62 21.43 -7.16
N PHE A 316 -15.59 21.32 -8.49
CA PHE A 316 -14.88 22.24 -9.37
C PHE A 316 -15.83 23.19 -10.09
N ALA A 317 -15.34 24.40 -10.39
CA ALA A 317 -16.08 25.34 -11.22
C ALA A 317 -16.30 24.76 -12.63
N PRO A 318 -17.42 25.09 -13.31
CA PRO A 318 -17.64 24.66 -14.69
C PRO A 318 -16.46 25.02 -15.60
N GLY A 319 -15.97 24.07 -16.40
CA GLY A 319 -14.82 24.28 -17.29
C GLY A 319 -13.44 24.07 -16.65
N MET A 320 -13.37 23.90 -15.32
CA MET A 320 -12.08 23.75 -14.62
C MET A 320 -11.41 22.42 -14.92
N LEU A 321 -12.16 21.31 -14.99
CA LEU A 321 -11.57 20.00 -15.30
C LEU A 321 -11.02 19.98 -16.73
N GLU A 322 -11.75 20.58 -17.66
CA GLU A 322 -11.35 20.71 -19.08
C GLU A 322 -10.07 21.56 -19.23
N SER A 323 -9.81 22.48 -18.29
CA SER A 323 -8.60 23.29 -18.30
C SER A 323 -7.32 22.52 -17.97
N PHE A 324 -7.42 21.32 -17.39
CA PHE A 324 -6.27 20.44 -17.12
C PHE A 324 -5.75 19.74 -18.39
N GLY A 325 -6.46 19.83 -19.50
CA GLY A 325 -6.09 19.23 -20.78
C GLY A 325 -6.69 17.85 -21.01
N GLU A 326 -6.67 17.40 -22.27
CA GLU A 326 -7.33 16.15 -22.72
C GLU A 326 -6.70 14.87 -22.15
N ASP A 327 -5.46 14.97 -21.69
CA ASP A 327 -4.70 13.86 -21.14
C ASP A 327 -4.84 13.73 -19.61
N ALA A 328 -5.35 14.77 -18.93
CA ALA A 328 -5.60 14.72 -17.49
C ALA A 328 -6.74 13.76 -17.15
N PHE A 329 -6.55 12.95 -16.11
CA PHE A 329 -7.50 11.92 -15.68
C PHE A 329 -7.89 10.94 -16.83
N ASN A 330 -6.97 10.71 -17.77
CA ASN A 330 -7.14 9.70 -18.80
C ASN A 330 -6.35 8.43 -18.39
N PRO A 331 -7.03 7.31 -18.08
CA PRO A 331 -6.37 6.13 -17.55
C PRO A 331 -5.52 5.37 -18.58
N THR A 332 -5.54 5.80 -19.85
CA THR A 332 -4.69 5.24 -20.93
C THR A 332 -3.40 6.01 -21.15
N PHE A 333 -3.20 7.12 -20.45
CA PHE A 333 -2.13 8.07 -20.74
C PHE A 333 -0.73 7.46 -20.52
N PHE A 334 -0.57 6.61 -19.51
CA PHE A 334 0.70 5.93 -19.24
C PHE A 334 1.17 5.14 -20.48
N GLU A 335 0.30 4.30 -21.05
CA GLU A 335 0.58 3.53 -22.27
C GLU A 335 0.85 4.41 -23.48
N ARG A 336 -0.04 5.39 -23.73
CA ARG A 336 -0.01 6.16 -24.98
C ARG A 336 1.16 7.14 -25.03
N LYS A 337 1.58 7.69 -23.88
CA LYS A 337 2.48 8.85 -23.83
C LYS A 337 3.69 8.64 -22.92
N ILE A 338 3.53 7.99 -21.76
CA ILE A 338 4.63 7.83 -20.80
C ILE A 338 5.58 6.69 -21.17
N ILE A 339 5.07 5.52 -21.58
CA ILE A 339 5.91 4.40 -22.03
C ILE A 339 6.86 4.81 -23.18
N PRO A 340 6.40 5.52 -24.24
CA PRO A 340 7.32 6.06 -25.26
C PRO A 340 8.42 6.96 -24.69
N GLN A 341 8.09 7.88 -23.78
CA GLN A 341 9.07 8.79 -23.16
C GLN A 341 10.08 8.03 -22.28
N LEU A 342 9.64 7.01 -21.54
CA LEU A 342 10.53 6.16 -20.75
C LEU A 342 11.53 5.40 -21.65
N ARG A 343 11.07 4.90 -22.80
CA ARG A 343 11.94 4.25 -23.79
C ARG A 343 12.96 5.23 -24.38
N GLU A 344 12.54 6.45 -24.71
CA GLU A 344 13.45 7.52 -25.16
C GLU A 344 14.48 7.89 -24.10
N ALA A 345 14.11 7.82 -22.81
CA ALA A 345 15.00 7.99 -21.67
C ALA A 345 15.88 6.75 -21.38
N GLY A 346 15.83 5.70 -22.21
CA GLY A 346 16.68 4.51 -22.09
C GLY A 346 16.16 3.43 -21.12
N VAL A 347 14.93 3.56 -20.62
CA VAL A 347 14.32 2.53 -19.76
C VAL A 347 13.92 1.32 -20.60
N SER A 348 14.42 0.14 -20.23
CA SER A 348 14.11 -1.12 -20.94
C SER A 348 12.64 -1.54 -20.80
N ASP A 349 12.11 -2.25 -21.79
CA ASP A 349 10.75 -2.83 -21.73
C ASP A 349 10.56 -3.76 -20.51
N GLU A 350 11.60 -4.48 -20.09
CA GLU A 350 11.53 -5.31 -18.88
C GLU A 350 11.31 -4.46 -17.62
N ALA A 351 12.02 -3.33 -17.50
CA ALA A 351 11.82 -2.40 -16.38
C ALA A 351 10.42 -1.77 -16.42
N ILE A 352 9.90 -1.43 -17.61
CA ILE A 352 8.54 -0.90 -17.78
C ILE A 352 7.50 -1.96 -17.37
N GLU A 353 7.66 -3.21 -17.82
CA GLU A 353 6.76 -4.32 -17.46
C GLU A 353 6.73 -4.57 -15.95
N ARG A 354 7.87 -4.41 -15.27
CA ARG A 354 7.91 -4.51 -13.80
C ARG A 354 7.05 -3.47 -13.11
N LEU A 355 6.93 -2.25 -13.64
CA LEU A 355 6.12 -1.18 -13.02
C LEU A 355 4.63 -1.54 -12.92
N VAL A 356 4.12 -2.29 -13.90
CA VAL A 356 2.68 -2.61 -14.04
C VAL A 356 2.33 -4.07 -13.79
N VAL A 357 3.29 -4.99 -13.76
CA VAL A 357 3.04 -6.42 -13.47
C VAL A 357 3.85 -6.90 -12.28
N GLY A 358 5.18 -6.82 -12.38
CA GLY A 358 6.10 -7.43 -11.41
C GLY A 358 5.98 -6.82 -10.01
N ASN A 359 6.00 -5.49 -9.92
CA ASN A 359 5.96 -4.76 -8.65
C ASN A 359 4.56 -4.82 -8.00
N PRO A 360 3.43 -4.61 -8.71
CA PRO A 360 2.10 -4.83 -8.15
C PRO A 360 1.92 -6.22 -7.53
N ARG A 361 2.27 -7.26 -8.28
CA ARG A 361 2.19 -8.65 -7.79
C ARG A 361 2.99 -8.85 -6.52
N ARG A 362 4.27 -8.45 -6.56
CA ARG A 362 5.20 -8.58 -5.43
C ARG A 362 4.71 -7.84 -4.19
N PHE A 363 4.18 -6.63 -4.38
CA PHE A 363 3.62 -5.82 -3.31
C PHE A 363 2.49 -6.54 -2.60
N PHE A 364 1.53 -7.10 -3.34
CA PHE A 364 0.42 -7.85 -2.76
C PHE A 364 0.83 -9.20 -2.18
N GLU A 365 1.82 -9.90 -2.77
CA GLU A 365 2.42 -11.11 -2.18
C GLU A 365 3.12 -10.82 -0.84
N GLY A 366 3.49 -9.57 -0.58
CA GLY A 366 4.23 -9.17 0.61
C GLY A 366 5.68 -9.67 0.57
N GLU A 367 6.27 -9.79 -0.62
CA GLU A 367 7.65 -10.24 -0.77
C GLU A 367 8.61 -9.19 -0.17
N LYS A 368 9.57 -9.66 0.61
CA LYS A 368 10.61 -8.79 1.17
C LYS A 368 11.54 -8.31 0.05
N LEU A 369 11.69 -7.00 -0.06
CA LEU A 369 12.62 -6.38 -1.00
C LEU A 369 14.06 -6.49 -0.52
N ALA A 370 14.99 -6.57 -1.47
CA ALA A 370 16.41 -6.46 -1.17
C ALA A 370 16.74 -5.05 -0.64
N THR A 371 17.66 -4.97 0.32
CA THR A 371 18.17 -3.70 0.82
C THR A 371 18.98 -3.00 -0.28
N LEU A 372 18.71 -1.72 -0.51
CA LEU A 372 19.50 -0.89 -1.42
C LEU A 372 20.76 -0.39 -0.71
N ALA A 373 21.82 -0.21 -1.49
CA ALA A 373 23.11 0.27 -1.00
C ALA A 373 23.15 1.77 -0.67
#